data_AF-A0A380GX61-F1
#
_entry.id   AF-A0A380GX61-F1
#
_cell.length_a   1.000
_cell.length_b   1.000
_cell.length_c   1.000
_cell.angle_alpha   90.00
_cell.angle_beta   90.00
_cell.angle_gamma   90.00
#
_symmetry.space_group_name_H-M   'P 1'
#
loop_
_entity.id
_entity.type
_entity.pdbx_description
1 polymer ?
#
loop_
_entity_poly.entity_id
_entity_poly.type
_entity_poly.pdbx_seq_one_letter_code
_entity_poly.pdbx_strand_id
1 'polypeptide(L)' 'MHPSGQQLRDITTMIEAGKIKPIIDKVFDFKETQQAIESSESGRAKGKIIVKMKD' A
#
# COMPACT_ATOMS: atom_id res chain seq x y z
N MET A 1 -12.57 -14.61 6.61
CA MET A 1 -12.01 -13.82 5.48
C MET A 1 -11.56 -14.82 4.42
N HIS A 2 -12.13 -14.81 3.21
CA HIS A 2 -11.75 -15.73 2.13
C HIS A 2 -11.05 -14.95 1.02
N PRO A 3 -9.85 -15.35 0.56
CA PRO A 3 -9.19 -14.68 -0.54
C PRO A 3 -9.92 -14.98 -1.85
N SER A 4 -10.48 -13.97 -2.51
CA SER A 4 -11.13 -14.10 -3.82
C SER A 4 -10.31 -13.42 -4.90
N GLY A 5 -9.78 -14.20 -5.83
CA GLY A 5 -9.09 -13.66 -7.00
C GLY A 5 -10.02 -12.81 -7.88
N GLN A 6 -11.32 -13.10 -7.89
CA GLN A 6 -12.29 -12.29 -8.64
C GLN A 6 -12.43 -10.90 -8.05
N GLN A 7 -12.57 -10.80 -6.72
CA GLN A 7 -12.65 -9.50 -6.05
C GLN A 7 -11.39 -8.67 -6.26
N LEU A 8 -10.21 -9.30 -6.24
CA LEU A 8 -8.96 -8.60 -6.53
C LEU A 8 -8.93 -8.03 -7.97
N ARG A 9 -9.44 -8.77 -8.96
CA ARG A 9 -9.55 -8.29 -10.35
C ARG A 9 -10.49 -7.10 -10.49
N ASP A 10 -11.62 -7.13 -9.79
CA ASP A 10 -12.58 -6.03 -9.81
C ASP A 10 -11.96 -4.76 -9.19
N ILE A 11 -11.21 -4.92 -8.08
CA ILE A 11 -10.44 -3.83 -7.46
C ILE A 11 -9.39 -3.26 -8.44
N THR A 12 -8.62 -4.11 -9.12
CA THR A 12 -7.64 -3.69 -10.13
C THR A 12 -8.29 -2.85 -11.22
N THR A 13 -9.41 -3.30 -11.79
CA THR A 13 -10.14 -2.58 -12.84
C THR A 13 -10.56 -1.17 -12.39
N MET A 14 -11.00 -1.03 -11.13
CA MET A 14 -11.38 0.26 -10.57
C MET A 14 -10.18 1.19 -10.32
N ILE A 15 -9.01 0.64 -9.96
CA ILE A 15 -7.76 1.40 -9.81
C ILE A 15 -7.27 1.88 -11.19
N GLU A 16 -7.23 1.01 -12.20
CA GLU A 16 -6.81 1.34 -13.57
C GLU A 16 -7.73 2.40 -14.21
N ALA A 17 -9.03 2.33 -13.95
CA ALA A 17 -10.00 3.35 -14.38
C ALA A 17 -9.91 4.67 -13.59
N GLY A 18 -9.01 4.79 -12.60
CA GLY A 18 -8.82 5.96 -11.76
C GLY A 18 -9.98 6.26 -10.79
N LYS A 19 -10.94 5.33 -10.66
CA LYS A 19 -12.10 5.44 -9.76
C LYS A 19 -11.70 5.24 -8.30
N ILE A 20 -10.72 4.38 -8.06
CA ILE A 20 -10.08 4.20 -6.74
C ILE A 20 -8.65 4.73 -6.84
N LYS A 21 -8.27 5.62 -5.92
CA LYS A 21 -6.91 6.14 -5.82
C LYS A 21 -6.33 5.80 -4.45
N PRO A 22 -5.18 5.08 -4.37
CA PRO A 22 -4.53 4.84 -3.10
C PRO A 22 -3.99 6.16 -2.55
N ILE A 23 -4.23 6.41 -1.26
CA ILE A 23 -3.58 7.50 -0.54
C ILE A 23 -2.24 6.95 -0.04
N ILE A 24 -1.15 7.57 -0.48
CA ILE A 24 0.21 7.20 -0.06
C ILE A 24 0.66 8.20 0.99
N ASP A 25 1.02 7.69 2.16
CA ASP A 25 1.52 8.51 3.28
C ASP A 25 3.02 8.77 3.11
N LYS A 26 3.79 7.69 2.94
CA LYS A 26 5.24 7.75 2.83
C LYS A 26 5.80 6.58 2.04
N VAL A 27 6.95 6.82 1.40
CA VAL A 27 7.73 5.81 0.67
C VAL A 27 9.08 5.68 1.36
N PHE A 28 9.49 4.45 1.65
CA PHE A 28 10.77 4.09 2.25
C PHE A 28 11.56 3.20 1.29
N ASP A 29 12.88 3.30 1.29
CA ASP A 29 13.71 2.30 0.64
C ASP A 29 13.62 0.97 1.40
N PHE A 30 13.86 -0.17 0.72
CA PHE A 30 13.88 -1.48 1.39
C PHE A 30 14.83 -1.55 2.60
N LYS A 31 15.96 -0.84 2.55
CA LYS A 31 16.93 -0.74 3.67
C LYS A 31 16.33 -0.08 4.93
N GLU A 32 15.23 0.67 4.78
CA GLU A 32 14.55 1.42 5.83
C GLU A 32 13.27 0.70 6.32
N THR A 33 13.11 -0.59 6.00
CA THR A 33 11.90 -1.37 6.37
C THR A 33 11.55 -1.28 7.86
N GLN A 34 12.56 -1.26 8.74
CA GLN A 34 12.34 -1.10 10.18
C GLN A 34 11.59 0.21 10.51
N GLN A 35 12.02 1.33 9.91
CA GLN A 35 11.37 2.63 10.10
C GLN A 35 9.97 2.68 9.48
N ALA A 36 9.77 1.97 8.36
CA ALA A 36 8.47 1.85 7.72
C ALA A 36 7.45 1.14 8.63
N ILE A 37 7.88 0.06 9.31
CA ILE A 37 7.06 -0.67 10.28
C ILE A 37 6.75 0.21 11.49
N GLU A 38 7.75 0.85 12.10
CA GLU A 38 7.54 1.76 13.24
C GLU A 38 6.55 2.89 12.89
N SER A 39 6.67 3.44 11.68
CA SER A 39 5.74 4.46 11.18
C SER A 39 4.31 3.92 11.03
N SER A 40 4.16 2.69 10.54
CA SER A 40 2.86 2.01 10.41
C SER A 40 2.19 1.76 11.76
N GLU A 41 2.97 1.32 12.75
CA GLU A 41 2.50 0.99 14.09
C GLU A 41 2.21 2.22 14.94
N SER A 42 2.80 3.37 14.59
CA SER A 42 2.62 4.63 15.33
C SER A 42 1.18 5.17 15.36
N GLY A 43 0.29 4.64 14.52
CA GLY A 43 -1.10 5.11 14.37
C GLY A 43 -1.24 6.49 13.72
N ARG A 44 -0.13 7.12 13.30
CA ARG A 44 -0.13 8.45 12.65
C ARG A 44 -0.18 8.39 11.12
N ALA A 45 0.04 7.21 10.54
CA ALA A 45 0.10 7.03 9.10
C ALA A 45 -1.26 7.31 8.44
N LYS A 46 -1.29 8.20 7.44
CA LYS A 46 -2.51 8.52 6.70
C LYS A 46 -2.52 7.83 5.34
N GLY A 47 -2.91 6.56 5.33
CA GLY A 47 -3.03 5.76 4.11
C GLY A 47 -1.98 4.66 4.06
N LYS A 48 -1.42 4.42 2.88
CA LYS A 48 -0.46 3.33 2.63
C LYS A 48 0.97 3.81 2.81
N ILE A 49 1.77 3.02 3.54
CA ILE A 49 3.22 3.11 3.54
C ILE A 49 3.75 2.14 2.47
N ILE A 50 4.63 2.64 1.60
CA ILE A 50 5.23 1.85 0.52
C ILE A 50 6.69 1.59 0.85
N VAL A 51 7.12 0.33 0.75
CA VAL A 51 8.53 -0.05 0.79
C VAL A 51 8.97 -0.32 -0.64
N LYS A 52 9.89 0.50 -1.15
CA LYS A 52 10.41 0.40 -2.51
C LYS A 52 11.53 -0.63 -2.57
N MET A 53 11.33 -1.66 -3.39
CA MET A 53 12.38 -2.60 -3.78
C MET A 53 13.29 -1.95 -4.84
N LYS A 54 14.55 -2.38 -4.93
CA LYS A 54 15.37 -2.06 -6.10
C LYS A 54 14.75 -2.71 -7.34
N ASP A 55 14.88 -2.04 -8.47
CA ASP A 55 14.42 -2.54 -9.78
C ASP A 55 15.18 -3.81 -10.19
#